data_AF-A0A0C2X001-F1
#
_entry.id   AF-A0A0C2X001-F1
#
_cell.length_a   1.000
_cell.length_b   1.000
_cell.length_c   1.000
_cell.angle_alpha   90.00
_cell.angle_beta   90.00
_cell.angle_gamma   90.00
#
_symmetry.space_group_name_H-M   'P 1'
#
loop_
_entity.id
_entity.type
_entity.pdbx_description
1 polymer ?
#
loop_
_entity_poly.entity_id
_entity_poly.type
_entity_poly.pdbx_seq_one_letter_code
_entity_poly.pdbx_strand_id
1 'polypeptide(L)'
;MVYRKISSDMKHRALQLVDEGWEIEDVAAILGVTSKSIRGWADNDPSSALPDLHDFIRENPALFLDEVGEWLALYHDQLISTTAFHDHLRELGLTHKILRKAAAERDDAARAEWLIHITSNYTAHQM
;
A
#
# COMPACT_ATOMS: atom_id res chain seq x y z
N MET A 1 17.55 -16.97 -16.21
CA MET A 1 17.25 -15.54 -16.39
C MET A 1 17.91 -14.75 -15.27
N VAL A 2 18.44 -13.56 -15.56
CA VAL A 2 19.04 -12.67 -14.56
C VAL A 2 17.94 -11.87 -13.86
N TYR A 3 18.10 -11.60 -12.56
CA TYR A 3 17.16 -10.77 -11.82
C TYR A 3 17.11 -9.36 -12.41
N ARG A 4 15.90 -8.92 -12.80
CA ARG A 4 15.63 -7.56 -13.28
C ARG A 4 14.50 -6.98 -12.45
N LYS A 5 14.71 -5.77 -11.93
CA LYS A 5 13.65 -5.03 -11.23
C LYS A 5 12.63 -4.53 -12.26
N ILE A 6 11.42 -5.08 -12.23
CA ILE A 6 10.27 -4.64 -13.03
C ILE A 6 9.50 -3.59 -12.23
N SER A 7 9.08 -2.50 -12.88
CA SER A 7 8.27 -1.44 -12.25
C SER A 7 6.86 -1.96 -11.89
N SER A 8 6.25 -1.38 -10.86
CA SER A 8 4.87 -1.72 -10.45
C SER A 8 3.86 -1.50 -11.58
N ASP A 9 4.01 -0.44 -12.35
CA ASP A 9 3.20 -0.13 -13.54
C ASP A 9 3.25 -1.26 -14.59
N MET A 10 4.44 -1.84 -14.82
CA MET A 10 4.59 -2.98 -15.73
C MET A 10 4.02 -4.27 -15.18
N LYS A 11 4.02 -4.48 -13.86
CA LYS A 11 3.30 -5.60 -13.24
C LYS A 11 1.80 -5.42 -13.46
N HIS A 12 1.25 -4.25 -13.17
CA HIS A 12 -0.17 -3.93 -13.36
C HIS A 12 -0.61 -4.14 -14.80
N ARG A 13 0.14 -3.59 -15.78
CA ARG A 13 -0.21 -3.76 -17.19
C ARG A 13 -0.12 -5.21 -17.64
N ALA A 14 0.84 -5.98 -17.11
CA ALA A 14 0.92 -7.43 -17.38
C ALA A 14 -0.31 -8.17 -16.89
N LEU A 15 -0.74 -7.90 -15.66
CA LEU A 15 -1.93 -8.50 -15.06
C LEU A 15 -3.21 -8.12 -15.80
N GLN A 16 -3.33 -6.84 -16.18
CA GLN A 16 -4.47 -6.36 -16.98
C GLN A 16 -4.55 -7.05 -18.35
N LEU A 17 -3.42 -7.26 -19.03
CA LEU A 17 -3.39 -7.99 -20.30
C LEU A 17 -3.86 -9.43 -20.11
N VAL A 18 -3.46 -10.08 -19.03
CA VAL A 18 -3.91 -11.45 -18.71
C VAL A 18 -5.42 -11.48 -18.44
N ASP A 19 -5.96 -10.50 -17.73
CA ASP A 19 -7.41 -10.35 -17.48
C ASP A 19 -8.21 -10.06 -18.77
N GLU A 20 -7.65 -9.26 -19.68
CA GLU A 20 -8.18 -9.02 -21.03
C GLU A 20 -8.16 -10.27 -21.94
N GLY A 21 -7.60 -11.39 -21.46
CA GLY A 21 -7.59 -12.69 -22.14
C GLY A 21 -6.30 -12.99 -22.93
N TRP A 22 -5.22 -12.24 -22.72
CA TRP A 22 -3.93 -12.54 -23.32
C TRP A 22 -3.26 -13.73 -22.66
N GLU A 23 -2.55 -14.53 -23.45
CA GLU A 23 -1.79 -15.69 -22.95
C GLU A 23 -0.64 -15.23 -22.04
N ILE A 24 -0.58 -15.82 -20.84
CA ILE A 24 0.45 -15.50 -19.84
C ILE A 24 1.86 -15.73 -20.41
N GLU A 25 2.03 -16.75 -21.24
CA GLU A 25 3.32 -17.07 -21.86
C GLU A 25 3.79 -15.97 -22.83
N ASP A 26 2.86 -15.39 -23.59
CA ASP A 26 3.16 -14.30 -24.53
C ASP A 26 3.51 -13.02 -23.79
N VAL A 27 2.75 -12.68 -22.75
CA VAL A 27 3.04 -11.53 -21.88
C VAL A 27 4.39 -11.69 -21.18
N ALA A 28 4.71 -12.91 -20.71
CA ALA A 28 5.99 -13.24 -20.08
C ALA A 28 7.16 -13.08 -21.06
N ALA A 29 7.01 -13.57 -22.28
CA ALA A 29 8.00 -13.44 -23.34
C ALA A 29 8.29 -11.97 -23.67
N ILE A 30 7.25 -11.13 -23.82
CA ILE A 30 7.38 -9.70 -24.13
C ILE A 30 8.13 -8.96 -23.02
N LEU A 31 7.80 -9.24 -21.76
CA LEU A 31 8.42 -8.58 -20.61
C LEU A 31 9.79 -9.16 -20.25
N GLY A 32 10.18 -10.28 -20.87
CA GLY A 32 11.42 -10.98 -20.58
C GLY A 32 11.45 -11.55 -19.16
N VAL A 33 10.29 -11.98 -18.65
CA VAL A 33 10.13 -12.59 -17.33
C VAL A 33 9.60 -14.02 -17.47
N THR A 34 9.52 -14.75 -16.37
CA THR A 34 8.89 -16.08 -16.38
C THR A 34 7.40 -15.96 -16.11
N SER A 35 6.62 -16.85 -16.70
CA SER A 35 5.17 -17.02 -16.47
C SER A 35 4.85 -17.22 -14.98
N LYS A 36 5.76 -17.90 -14.25
CA LYS A 36 5.71 -18.03 -12.78
C LYS A 36 5.82 -16.68 -12.06
N SER A 37 6.61 -15.74 -12.57
CA SER A 37 6.70 -14.39 -12.02
C SER A 37 5.39 -13.64 -12.18
N ILE A 38 4.73 -13.75 -13.34
CA ILE A 38 3.42 -13.13 -13.58
C ILE A 38 2.36 -13.71 -12.64
N ARG A 39 2.29 -15.04 -12.50
CA ARG A 39 1.37 -15.68 -11.52
C ARG A 39 1.65 -15.23 -10.10
N GLY A 40 2.93 -15.20 -9.70
CA GLY A 40 3.31 -14.70 -8.38
C GLY A 40 2.99 -13.21 -8.18
N TRP A 41 2.94 -12.40 -9.24
CA TRP A 41 2.42 -11.04 -9.14
C TRP A 41 0.92 -11.05 -8.87
N ALA A 42 0.13 -11.85 -9.58
CA ALA A 42 -1.31 -11.96 -9.35
C ALA A 42 -1.65 -12.39 -7.91
N ASP A 43 -0.93 -13.39 -7.39
CA ASP A 43 -1.13 -13.91 -6.03
C ASP A 43 -0.81 -12.88 -4.94
N ASN A 44 0.06 -11.91 -5.23
CA ASN A 44 0.48 -10.87 -4.30
C ASN A 44 -0.04 -9.48 -4.70
N ASP A 45 -0.87 -9.38 -5.73
CA ASP A 45 -1.31 -8.10 -6.25
C ASP A 45 -2.39 -7.53 -5.33
N PRO A 46 -2.07 -6.48 -4.56
CA PRO A 46 -3.08 -5.85 -3.73
C PRO A 46 -4.13 -5.18 -4.61
N SER A 47 -3.90 -4.92 -5.92
CA SER A 47 -4.81 -4.14 -6.78
C SER A 47 -6.22 -4.69 -6.88
N SER A 48 -6.36 -6.01 -6.79
CA SER A 48 -7.66 -6.68 -6.68
C SER A 48 -8.42 -6.30 -5.40
N ALA A 49 -7.71 -6.04 -4.31
CA ALA A 49 -8.24 -5.57 -3.03
C ALA A 49 -8.09 -4.04 -2.83
N LEU A 50 -7.41 -3.31 -3.73
CA LEU A 50 -7.07 -1.88 -3.55
C LEU A 50 -8.28 -0.93 -3.50
N PRO A 51 -9.35 -1.12 -4.29
CA PRO A 51 -10.54 -0.28 -4.17
C PRO A 51 -11.12 -0.38 -2.76
N ASP A 52 -11.28 -1.61 -2.28
CA ASP A 52 -11.84 -1.90 -0.97
C ASP A 52 -10.86 -1.49 0.15
N LEU A 53 -9.56 -1.66 -0.04
CA LEU A 53 -8.53 -1.26 0.92
C LEU A 53 -8.42 0.25 1.06
N HIS A 54 -8.51 1.00 -0.04
CA HIS A 54 -8.45 2.46 0.02
C HIS A 54 -9.67 3.04 0.74
N ASP A 55 -10.86 2.51 0.45
CA ASP A 55 -12.08 2.90 1.14
C ASP A 55 -12.07 2.42 2.60
N PHE A 56 -11.57 1.21 2.88
CA PHE A 56 -11.40 0.68 4.23
C PHE A 56 -10.41 1.48 5.08
N ILE A 57 -9.26 1.88 4.53
CA ILE A 57 -8.29 2.77 5.21
C ILE A 57 -8.89 4.15 5.43
N ARG A 58 -9.72 4.64 4.51
CA ARG A 58 -10.41 5.92 4.65
C ARG A 58 -11.48 5.89 5.74
N GLU A 59 -12.22 4.78 5.84
CA GLU A 59 -13.26 4.55 6.84
C GLU A 59 -12.69 4.20 8.22
N ASN A 60 -11.56 3.49 8.27
CA ASN A 60 -10.91 2.99 9.49
C ASN A 60 -9.43 3.43 9.58
N PRO A 61 -9.16 4.74 9.68
CA PRO A 61 -7.81 5.30 9.64
C PRO A 61 -6.97 5.02 10.89
N ALA A 62 -7.57 4.44 11.94
CA ALA A 62 -6.92 4.10 13.20
C ALA A 62 -6.31 2.69 13.21
N LEU A 63 -6.57 1.88 12.17
CA LEU A 63 -6.08 0.51 12.11
C LEU A 63 -4.57 0.47 11.86
N PHE A 64 -3.89 -0.36 12.65
CA PHE A 64 -2.46 -0.62 12.49
C PHE A 64 -2.20 -1.58 11.32
N LEU A 65 -0.95 -1.61 10.85
CA LEU A 65 -0.51 -2.39 9.67
C LEU A 65 -0.81 -3.89 9.79
N ASP A 66 -0.79 -4.43 11.00
CA ASP A 66 -1.14 -5.80 11.35
C ASP A 66 -2.65 -6.06 11.26
N GLU A 67 -3.48 -5.14 11.75
CA GLU A 67 -4.95 -5.25 11.68
C GLU A 67 -5.46 -5.17 10.23
N VAL A 68 -4.83 -4.33 9.41
CA VAL A 68 -5.12 -4.27 7.97
C VAL A 68 -4.70 -5.56 7.25
N GLY A 69 -3.60 -6.19 7.70
CA GLY A 69 -3.18 -7.50 7.21
C GLY A 69 -4.16 -8.62 7.60
N GLU A 70 -4.71 -8.58 8.81
CA GLU A 70 -5.75 -9.52 9.26
C GLU A 70 -7.04 -9.36 8.45
N TRP A 71 -7.45 -8.13 8.15
CA TRP A 71 -8.61 -7.87 7.29
C TRP A 71 -8.42 -8.41 5.86
N LEU A 72 -7.25 -8.19 5.25
CA LEU A 72 -6.90 -8.76 3.94
C LEU A 72 -6.95 -10.29 3.94
N ALA A 73 -6.45 -10.93 4.99
CA ALA A 73 -6.49 -12.38 5.12
C ALA A 73 -7.92 -12.91 5.32
N LEU A 74 -8.77 -12.19 6.07
CA LEU A 74 -10.12 -12.63 6.41
C LEU A 74 -11.15 -12.36 5.31
N TYR A 75 -11.05 -11.23 4.60
CA TYR A 75 -12.08 -10.79 3.65
C TYR A 75 -11.68 -10.98 2.19
N HIS A 76 -10.38 -11.04 1.89
CA HIS A 76 -9.88 -11.19 0.53
C HIS A 76 -9.16 -12.53 0.28
N ASP A 77 -9.07 -13.41 1.27
CA ASP A 77 -8.31 -14.69 1.22
C ASP A 77 -6.84 -14.49 0.77
N GLN A 78 -6.30 -13.29 1.02
CA GLN A 78 -4.95 -12.90 0.62
C GLN A 78 -4.03 -12.89 1.84
N LEU A 79 -3.25 -13.95 2.00
CA LEU A 79 -2.24 -14.04 3.05
C LEU A 79 -0.93 -13.34 2.60
N ILE A 80 -0.88 -12.02 2.74
CA ILE A 80 0.31 -11.23 2.37
C ILE A 80 1.19 -11.05 3.62
N SER A 81 2.49 -11.35 3.51
CA SER A 81 3.42 -11.05 4.61
C SER A 81 3.49 -9.55 4.90
N THR A 82 3.64 -9.15 6.17
CA THR A 82 3.74 -7.73 6.58
C THR A 82 4.82 -6.96 5.81
N THR A 83 5.93 -7.61 5.45
CA THR A 83 7.02 -7.01 4.66
C THR A 83 6.59 -6.73 3.23
N ALA A 84 5.92 -7.69 2.58
CA ALA A 84 5.36 -7.50 1.24
C ALA A 84 4.27 -6.42 1.25
N PHE A 85 3.44 -6.38 2.29
CA PHE A 85 2.44 -5.34 2.49
C PHE A 85 3.07 -3.94 2.62
N HIS A 86 4.15 -3.81 3.40
CA HIS A 86 4.88 -2.55 3.50
C HIS A 86 5.52 -2.12 2.17
N ASP A 87 6.06 -3.06 1.40
CA ASP A 87 6.58 -2.77 0.06
C ASP A 87 5.48 -2.34 -0.91
N HIS A 88 4.29 -2.94 -0.82
CA HIS A 88 3.11 -2.53 -1.60
C HIS A 88 2.61 -1.13 -1.22
N LEU A 89 2.48 -0.84 0.07
CA LEU A 89 2.12 0.52 0.53
C LEU A 89 3.14 1.56 0.06
N ARG A 90 4.43 1.20 0.05
CA ARG A 90 5.49 2.06 -0.48
C ARG A 90 5.40 2.23 -2.00
N GLU A 91 5.03 1.19 -2.74
CA GLU A 91 4.74 1.28 -4.19
C GLU A 91 3.54 2.21 -4.48
N LEU A 92 2.57 2.31 -3.57
CA LEU A 92 1.42 3.23 -3.64
C LEU A 92 1.72 4.66 -3.15
N GLY A 93 2.96 4.93 -2.72
CA GLY A 93 3.33 6.21 -2.12
C GLY A 93 2.78 6.42 -0.70
N LEU A 94 2.08 5.43 -0.14
CA LEU A 94 1.57 5.41 1.22
C LEU A 94 2.67 4.95 2.17
N THR A 95 3.59 5.86 2.49
CA THR A 95 4.63 5.53 3.48
C THR A 95 4.05 5.50 4.90
N HIS A 96 4.66 4.71 5.78
CA HIS A 96 4.35 4.71 7.21
C HIS A 96 4.34 6.12 7.83
N LYS A 97 5.18 7.04 7.32
CA LYS A 97 5.20 8.44 7.74
C LYS A 97 3.93 9.20 7.35
N ILE A 98 3.38 8.92 6.17
CA ILE A 98 2.12 9.52 5.68
C ILE A 98 0.94 8.97 6.47
N LEU A 99 0.89 7.65 6.66
CA LEU A 99 -0.16 7.01 7.47
C LEU A 99 -0.15 7.50 8.92
N ARG A 100 1.02 7.52 9.56
CA ARG A 100 1.18 8.03 10.94
C ARG A 100 0.89 9.52 11.06
N LYS A 101 1.26 10.33 10.07
CA LYS A 101 0.94 11.76 10.03
C LYS A 101 -0.56 11.97 9.90
N ALA A 102 -1.24 11.24 9.00
CA ALA A 102 -2.68 11.30 8.84
C ALA A 102 -3.44 10.88 10.11
N ALA A 103 -2.94 9.86 10.82
CA ALA A 103 -3.49 9.45 12.11
C ALA A 103 -3.26 10.52 13.21
N ALA A 104 -2.04 11.07 13.30
CA ALA A 104 -1.68 12.07 14.31
C ALA A 104 -2.33 13.45 14.08
N GLU A 105 -2.52 13.86 12.83
CA GLU A 105 -3.18 15.13 12.48
C GLU A 105 -4.70 15.12 12.76
N ARG A 106 -5.28 13.94 13.03
CA ARG A 106 -6.71 13.73 13.26
C ARG A 106 -7.08 13.58 14.74
N ASP A 107 -6.10 13.50 15.63
CA ASP A 107 -6.33 13.69 17.07
C ASP A 107 -6.48 15.20 17.32
N ASP A 108 -7.67 15.73 17.03
CA ASP A 108 -7.98 17.16 17.23
C ASP A 108 -7.78 17.59 18.69
N ALA A 109 -7.93 16.66 19.64
CA ALA A 109 -7.68 16.91 21.05
C ALA A 109 -6.18 17.06 21.33
N ALA A 110 -5.34 16.12 20.87
CA ALA A 110 -3.89 16.24 21.01
C ALA A 110 -3.32 17.41 20.19
N ARG A 111 -3.91 17.73 19.03
CA ARG A 111 -3.55 18.91 18.24
C ARG A 111 -3.92 20.20 18.95
N ALA A 112 -5.11 20.27 19.58
CA ALA A 112 -5.52 21.41 20.38
C ALA A 112 -4.62 21.58 21.61
N GLU A 113 -4.30 20.49 22.32
CA GLU A 113 -3.37 20.50 23.45
C GLU A 113 -1.96 20.93 23.03
N TRP A 114 -1.46 20.44 21.89
CA TRP A 114 -0.17 20.87 21.34
C TRP A 114 -0.19 22.35 20.94
N LEU A 115 -1.26 22.84 20.30
CA LEU A 115 -1.42 24.25 19.97
C LEU A 115 -1.46 25.13 21.23
N ILE A 116 -2.20 24.70 22.26
CA ILE A 116 -2.26 25.39 23.56
C ILE A 116 -0.88 25.40 24.21
N HIS A 117 -0.16 24.28 24.20
CA HIS A 117 1.18 24.14 24.75
C HIS A 117 2.20 25.02 24.03
N ILE A 118 2.19 25.04 22.69
CA ILE A 118 3.07 25.88 21.88
C ILE A 118 2.77 27.36 22.09
N THR A 119 1.50 27.76 22.06
CA THR A 119 1.10 29.17 22.22
C THR A 119 1.36 29.67 23.64
N SER A 120 1.32 28.78 24.64
CA SER A 120 1.57 29.12 26.05
C SER A 120 3.06 29.14 26.42
N ASN A 121 3.91 28.34 25.77
CA ASN A 121 5.33 28.18 26.14
C ASN A 121 6.32 28.82 25.17
N TYR A 122 5.90 29.21 23.96
CA TYR A 122 6.77 29.82 22.97
C TYR A 122 6.15 31.12 22.42
N THR A 123 6.87 32.23 22.57
CA THR A 123 6.52 33.51 21.91
C THR A 123 7.23 33.61 20.56
N ALA A 124 6.63 34.31 19.58
CA ALA A 124 7.09 34.42 18.19
C ALA A 124 8.54 34.95 17.98
N HIS A 125 9.22 35.38 19.04
CA HIS A 125 10.64 35.75 19.01
C HIS A 125 11.59 34.55 19.28
N GLN A 126 11.06 33.39 19.64
CA GLN A 126 11.81 32.17 19.97
C GLN A 126 11.60 31.03 18.94
N MET A 127 10.90 31.30 17.84
CA MET A 127 10.85 30.46 16.63
C MET A 127 11.72 31.07 15.53
#